data_AF-A0A166JYL1-F1
#
_entry.id   AF-A0A166JYL1-F1
#
_cell.length_a   1.000
_cell.length_b   1.000
_cell.length_c   1.000
_cell.angle_alpha   90.00
_cell.angle_beta   90.00
_cell.angle_gamma   90.00
#
_symmetry.space_group_name_H-M   'P 1'
#
loop_
_entity.id
_entity.type
_entity.pdbx_description
1 polymer ?
#
loop_
_entity_poly.entity_id
_entity_poly.type
_entity_poly.pdbx_seq_one_letter_code
_entity_poly.pdbx_strand_id
1 'polypeptide(L)'
;MPSVVSFQASANSQRSSWAREVRQHDEQRRQMDQERLSWQDEIREHANDSLRMGLDRARWDHERDLWTIERKQWAEEQRQRNLHRPFWGPPQRVSDRCLTYGTREYTAKLYNILTTEDWADKCAKTAIEIKGRTHASPLRCEDHGSDEGIHGYWLVKYDELECEPAWEKFWRGDCDHLPGHRRWESLLWNIHPGDDVYELCRSTPVTLPTGHYFATAKCEDRRASSNSGPRDWRGWLGKWDVPDSTCND
;
A
#
# COMPACT_ATOMS: atom_id res chain seq x y z
N MET A 1 -109.06 -25.21 57.00
CA MET A 1 -108.16 -26.28 56.54
C MET A 1 -107.43 -25.82 55.29
N PRO A 2 -106.17 -25.33 55.38
CA PRO A 2 -105.35 -25.10 54.21
C PRO A 2 -104.82 -26.44 53.70
N SER A 3 -104.93 -26.60 52.39
CA SER A 3 -104.79 -27.83 51.63
C SER A 3 -103.35 -28.36 51.56
N VAL A 4 -103.18 -29.68 51.74
CA VAL A 4 -101.95 -30.48 51.56
C VAL A 4 -101.26 -30.22 50.19
N VAL A 5 -102.02 -29.72 49.20
CA VAL A 5 -101.55 -29.35 47.87
C VAL A 5 -100.59 -28.14 47.91
N SER A 6 -100.75 -27.22 48.87
CA SER A 6 -99.89 -26.03 49.02
C SER A 6 -98.47 -26.36 49.48
N PHE A 7 -98.31 -27.39 50.32
CA PHE A 7 -97.00 -27.81 50.85
C PHE A 7 -96.21 -28.60 49.80
N GLN A 8 -96.89 -29.46 49.02
CA GLN A 8 -96.28 -30.19 47.92
C GLN A 8 -95.85 -29.26 46.76
N ALA A 9 -96.62 -28.19 46.49
CA ALA A 9 -96.26 -27.18 45.50
C ALA A 9 -94.98 -26.41 45.89
N SER A 10 -94.85 -25.98 47.16
CA SER A 10 -93.63 -25.32 47.65
C SER A 10 -92.40 -26.23 47.66
N ALA A 11 -92.56 -27.51 48.06
CA ALA A 11 -91.47 -28.49 48.04
C ALA A 11 -90.99 -28.81 46.60
N ASN A 12 -91.91 -28.90 45.63
CA ASN A 12 -91.57 -29.10 44.21
C ASN A 12 -90.92 -27.87 43.58
N SER A 13 -91.35 -26.66 43.97
CA SER A 13 -90.72 -25.39 43.57
C SER A 13 -89.28 -25.27 44.10
N GLN A 14 -89.05 -25.60 45.38
CA GLN A 14 -87.72 -25.64 45.97
C GLN A 14 -86.81 -26.67 45.30
N ARG A 15 -87.28 -27.91 45.06
CA ARG A 15 -86.51 -28.92 44.32
C ARG A 15 -86.15 -28.47 42.90
N SER A 16 -87.06 -27.75 42.24
CA SER A 16 -86.82 -27.21 40.90
C SER A 16 -85.83 -26.04 40.90
N SER A 17 -85.81 -25.21 41.96
CA SER A 17 -84.77 -24.18 42.16
C SER A 17 -83.39 -24.80 42.41
N TRP A 18 -83.32 -25.81 43.30
CA TRP A 18 -82.11 -26.56 43.59
C TRP A 18 -81.58 -27.31 42.36
N ALA A 19 -82.46 -27.93 41.58
CA ALA A 19 -82.07 -28.59 40.34
C ALA A 19 -81.52 -27.61 39.28
N ARG A 20 -81.95 -26.35 39.28
CA ARG A 20 -81.38 -25.29 38.42
C ARG A 20 -80.02 -24.82 38.93
N GLU A 21 -79.87 -24.61 40.23
CA GLU A 21 -78.59 -24.24 40.85
C GLU A 21 -77.53 -25.33 40.66
N VAL A 22 -77.88 -26.59 40.87
CA VAL A 22 -76.97 -27.73 40.62
C VAL A 22 -76.52 -27.75 39.17
N ARG A 23 -77.44 -27.54 38.21
CA ARG A 23 -77.08 -27.47 36.78
C ARG A 23 -76.16 -26.29 36.45
N GLN A 24 -76.42 -25.10 37.03
CA GLN A 24 -75.56 -23.93 36.83
C GLN A 24 -74.17 -24.14 37.43
N HIS A 25 -74.09 -24.70 38.62
CA HIS A 25 -72.83 -24.98 39.30
C HIS A 25 -72.05 -26.09 38.58
N ASP A 26 -72.71 -27.13 38.08
CA ASP A 26 -72.08 -28.16 37.25
C ASP A 26 -71.53 -27.58 35.94
N GLU A 27 -72.26 -26.65 35.31
CA GLU A 27 -71.79 -25.97 34.11
C GLU A 27 -70.58 -25.06 34.39
N GLN A 28 -70.62 -24.29 35.48
CA GLN A 28 -69.47 -23.50 35.93
C GLN A 28 -68.25 -24.38 36.24
N ARG A 29 -68.44 -25.55 36.85
CA ARG A 29 -67.35 -26.50 37.07
C ARG A 29 -66.75 -27.01 35.77
N ARG A 30 -67.58 -27.33 34.77
CA ARG A 30 -67.09 -27.73 33.44
C ARG A 30 -66.29 -26.62 32.77
N GLN A 31 -66.75 -25.37 32.87
CA GLN A 31 -66.01 -24.22 32.33
C GLN A 31 -64.66 -24.05 33.03
N MET A 32 -64.63 -24.08 34.37
CA MET A 32 -63.37 -24.00 35.12
C MET A 32 -62.43 -25.19 34.83
N ASP A 33 -62.96 -26.39 34.64
CA ASP A 33 -62.15 -27.55 34.26
C ASP A 33 -61.60 -27.40 32.83
N GLN A 34 -62.36 -26.85 31.89
CA GLN A 34 -61.89 -26.53 30.53
C GLN A 34 -60.80 -25.47 30.54
N GLU A 35 -60.99 -24.38 31.28
CA GLU A 35 -59.96 -23.33 31.46
C GLU A 35 -58.71 -23.90 32.12
N ARG A 36 -58.84 -24.77 33.13
CA ARG A 36 -57.68 -25.38 33.77
C ARG A 36 -56.89 -26.25 32.79
N LEU A 37 -57.57 -26.98 31.90
CA LEU A 37 -56.91 -27.77 30.86
C LEU A 37 -56.23 -26.88 29.82
N SER A 38 -56.87 -25.79 29.37
CA SER A 38 -56.24 -24.86 28.43
C SER A 38 -54.99 -24.19 29.03
N TRP A 39 -55.07 -23.75 30.29
CA TRP A 39 -53.92 -23.20 31.01
C TRP A 39 -52.78 -24.23 31.17
N GLN A 40 -53.10 -25.50 31.42
CA GLN A 40 -52.08 -26.56 31.48
C GLN A 40 -51.40 -26.79 30.13
N ASP A 41 -52.15 -26.74 29.03
CA ASP A 41 -51.60 -26.85 27.68
C ASP A 41 -50.71 -25.65 27.34
N GLU A 42 -51.13 -24.42 27.66
CA GLU A 42 -50.32 -23.20 27.48
C GLU A 42 -49.01 -23.24 28.28
N ILE A 43 -49.05 -23.69 29.54
CA ILE A 43 -47.84 -23.86 30.36
C ILE A 43 -46.87 -24.85 29.71
N ARG A 44 -47.39 -25.95 29.16
CA ARG A 44 -46.58 -26.96 28.48
C ARG A 44 -45.96 -26.42 27.20
N GLU A 45 -46.72 -25.66 26.41
CA GLU A 45 -46.21 -24.99 25.21
C GLU A 45 -45.11 -23.98 25.55
N HIS A 46 -45.35 -23.14 26.56
CA HIS A 46 -44.35 -22.17 27.01
C HIS A 46 -43.07 -22.85 27.55
N ALA A 47 -43.21 -23.99 28.23
CA ALA A 47 -42.06 -24.79 28.67
C ALA A 47 -41.27 -25.36 27.48
N ASN A 48 -41.96 -25.86 26.45
CA ASN A 48 -41.33 -26.36 25.23
C ASN A 48 -40.62 -25.24 24.45
N ASP A 49 -41.25 -24.08 24.31
CA ASP A 49 -40.63 -22.92 23.67
C ASP A 49 -39.41 -22.42 24.45
N SER A 50 -39.48 -22.40 25.78
CA SER A 50 -38.32 -22.06 26.63
C SER A 50 -37.17 -23.04 26.43
N LEU A 51 -37.45 -24.34 26.28
CA LEU A 51 -36.45 -25.35 25.97
C LEU A 51 -35.82 -25.11 24.58
N ARG A 52 -36.65 -24.84 23.55
CA ARG A 52 -36.19 -24.56 22.19
C ARG A 52 -35.29 -23.32 22.16
N MET A 53 -35.73 -22.24 22.79
CA MET A 53 -34.95 -21.00 22.91
C MET A 53 -33.62 -21.23 23.65
N GLY A 54 -33.60 -22.09 24.67
CA GLY A 54 -32.38 -22.48 25.38
C GLY A 54 -31.39 -23.23 24.48
N LEU A 55 -31.88 -24.20 23.71
CA LEU A 55 -31.08 -24.96 22.74
C LEU A 55 -30.54 -24.06 21.62
N ASP A 56 -31.37 -23.17 21.10
CA ASP A 56 -30.96 -22.20 20.07
C ASP A 56 -29.89 -21.26 20.63
N ARG A 57 -30.06 -20.75 21.85
CA ARG A 57 -29.06 -19.91 22.51
C ARG A 57 -27.73 -20.65 22.68
N ALA A 58 -27.76 -21.90 23.14
CA ALA A 58 -26.56 -22.71 23.28
C ALA A 58 -25.86 -22.95 21.93
N ARG A 59 -26.62 -23.16 20.86
CA ARG A 59 -26.09 -23.27 19.49
C ARG A 59 -25.41 -21.97 19.04
N TRP A 60 -26.07 -20.83 19.24
CA TRP A 60 -25.53 -19.51 18.90
C TRP A 60 -24.27 -19.17 19.68
N ASP A 61 -24.22 -19.50 20.98
CA ASP A 61 -23.03 -19.26 21.80
C ASP A 61 -21.86 -20.15 21.36
N HIS A 62 -22.11 -21.44 21.05
CA HIS A 62 -21.09 -22.32 20.49
C HIS A 62 -20.55 -21.81 19.14
N GLU A 63 -21.42 -21.35 18.25
CA GLU A 63 -21.01 -20.78 16.97
C GLU A 63 -20.15 -19.52 17.19
N ARG A 64 -20.56 -18.63 18.09
CA ARG A 64 -19.80 -17.41 18.44
C ARG A 64 -18.41 -17.75 18.98
N ASP A 65 -18.29 -18.80 19.79
CA ASP A 65 -17.00 -19.26 20.30
C ASP A 65 -16.09 -19.75 19.17
N LEU A 66 -16.62 -20.52 18.21
CA LEU A 66 -15.89 -20.96 17.03
C LEU A 66 -15.40 -19.78 16.18
N TRP A 67 -16.28 -18.83 15.87
CA TRP A 67 -15.93 -17.60 15.17
C TRP A 67 -14.86 -16.79 15.89
N THR A 68 -14.89 -16.78 17.22
CA THR A 68 -13.90 -16.07 18.04
C THR A 68 -12.53 -16.75 17.97
N ILE A 69 -12.49 -18.08 17.97
CA ILE A 69 -11.25 -18.86 17.79
C ILE A 69 -10.68 -18.62 16.39
N GLU A 70 -11.49 -18.74 15.35
CA GLU A 70 -11.07 -18.54 13.95
C GLU A 70 -10.51 -17.12 13.75
N ARG A 71 -11.19 -16.10 14.26
CA ARG A 71 -10.72 -14.71 14.18
C ARG A 71 -9.38 -14.51 14.89
N LYS A 72 -9.18 -15.15 16.04
CA LYS A 72 -7.89 -15.10 16.77
C LYS A 72 -6.77 -15.78 15.98
N GLN A 73 -7.05 -16.95 15.40
CA GLN A 73 -6.08 -17.68 14.56
C GLN A 73 -5.70 -16.86 13.33
N TRP A 74 -6.69 -16.32 12.62
CA TRP A 74 -6.45 -15.46 11.45
C TRP A 74 -5.65 -14.22 11.83
N ALA A 75 -5.98 -13.56 12.94
CA ALA A 75 -5.24 -12.38 13.41
C ALA A 75 -3.78 -12.70 13.75
N GLU A 76 -3.52 -13.82 14.43
CA GLU A 76 -2.16 -14.25 14.72
C GLU A 76 -1.40 -14.64 13.45
N GLU A 77 -2.06 -15.33 12.51
CA GLU A 77 -1.47 -15.66 11.20
C GLU A 77 -1.10 -14.40 10.41
N GLN A 78 -1.97 -13.39 10.36
CA GLN A 78 -1.65 -12.10 9.73
C GLN A 78 -0.50 -11.39 10.44
N ARG A 79 -0.46 -11.46 11.78
CA ARG A 79 0.63 -10.89 12.57
C ARG A 79 1.96 -11.57 12.23
N GLN A 80 1.99 -12.89 12.14
CA GLN A 80 3.17 -13.66 11.73
C GLN A 80 3.60 -13.31 10.30
N ARG A 81 2.65 -13.26 9.34
CA ARG A 81 2.93 -12.84 7.96
C ARG A 81 3.52 -11.43 7.88
N ASN A 82 2.99 -10.49 8.66
CA ASN A 82 3.47 -9.11 8.71
C ASN A 82 4.84 -9.00 9.39
N LEU A 83 5.10 -9.80 10.43
CA LEU A 83 6.42 -9.88 11.07
C LEU A 83 7.49 -10.37 10.08
N HIS A 84 7.15 -11.32 9.22
CA HIS A 84 8.04 -11.88 8.20
C HIS A 84 7.93 -11.17 6.84
N ARG A 85 7.30 -10.01 6.77
CA ARG A 85 7.22 -9.24 5.52
C ARG A 85 8.58 -8.58 5.25
N PRO A 86 9.22 -8.85 4.10
CA PRO A 86 10.47 -8.18 3.77
C PRO A 86 10.26 -6.67 3.61
N PHE A 87 11.25 -5.91 4.06
CA PHE A 87 11.23 -4.46 3.94
C PHE A 87 12.65 -3.93 3.74
N TRP A 88 12.74 -2.81 3.03
CA TRP A 88 14.00 -2.13 2.81
C TRP A 88 14.40 -1.28 4.02
N GLY A 89 15.68 -1.32 4.37
CA GLY A 89 16.28 -0.34 5.26
C GLY A 89 16.26 1.08 4.68
N PRO A 90 16.80 2.07 5.43
CA PRO A 90 16.91 3.43 4.92
C PRO A 90 17.75 3.45 3.63
N PRO A 91 17.28 4.11 2.56
CA PRO A 91 18.06 4.23 1.33
C PRO A 91 19.31 5.08 1.58
N GLN A 92 20.44 4.59 1.09
CA GLN A 92 21.75 5.22 1.21
C GLN A 92 22.30 5.50 -0.18
N ARG A 93 23.09 6.57 -0.32
CA ARG A 93 23.85 6.81 -1.55
C ARG A 93 24.95 5.74 -1.62
N VAL A 94 25.10 5.08 -2.77
CA VAL A 94 26.23 4.13 -2.97
C VAL A 94 27.56 4.87 -2.87
N SER A 95 27.57 6.11 -3.36
CA SER A 95 28.74 6.97 -3.41
C SER A 95 28.30 8.41 -3.61
N ASP A 96 29.17 9.37 -3.27
CA ASP A 96 28.89 10.80 -3.50
C ASP A 96 28.96 11.18 -4.99
N ARG A 97 29.58 10.34 -5.83
CA ARG A 97 29.70 10.57 -7.27
C ARG A 97 28.34 10.57 -7.98
N CYS A 98 28.28 11.39 -9.02
CA CYS A 98 27.20 11.43 -9.98
C CYS A 98 27.55 10.57 -11.20
N LEU A 99 26.56 9.82 -11.70
CA LEU A 99 26.77 8.90 -12.82
C LEU A 99 26.54 9.60 -14.16
N THR A 100 25.44 10.32 -14.27
CA THR A 100 25.05 11.13 -15.43
C THR A 100 24.29 12.36 -14.95
N TYR A 101 23.95 13.27 -15.85
CA TYR A 101 23.14 14.46 -15.53
C TYR A 101 21.88 14.09 -14.72
N GLY A 102 21.73 14.74 -13.56
CA GLY A 102 20.64 14.56 -12.61
C GLY A 102 20.50 13.14 -12.05
N THR A 103 21.51 12.27 -12.18
CA THR A 103 21.39 10.83 -11.88
C THR A 103 22.40 10.34 -10.84
N ARG A 104 21.90 9.68 -9.80
CA ARG A 104 22.69 9.08 -8.72
C ARG A 104 22.20 7.66 -8.39
N GLU A 105 23.11 6.83 -7.91
CA GLU A 105 22.81 5.46 -7.47
C GLU A 105 22.57 5.40 -5.96
N TYR A 106 21.49 4.73 -5.57
CA TYR A 106 21.13 4.43 -4.19
C TYR A 106 21.15 2.93 -3.94
N THR A 107 21.46 2.55 -2.71
CA THR A 107 21.38 1.18 -2.21
C THR A 107 20.56 1.12 -0.93
N ALA A 108 19.96 -0.03 -0.65
CA ALA A 108 19.32 -0.32 0.62
C ALA A 108 19.43 -1.82 0.91
N LYS A 109 19.65 -2.16 2.18
CA LYS A 109 19.65 -3.55 2.67
C LYS A 109 18.21 -4.04 2.83
N LEU A 110 17.93 -5.26 2.37
CA LEU A 110 16.66 -5.93 2.55
C LEU A 110 16.67 -6.72 3.86
N TYR A 111 15.66 -6.49 4.69
CA TYR A 111 15.49 -7.15 5.99
C TYR A 111 14.33 -8.15 5.97
N ASN A 112 14.27 -9.00 7.00
CA ASN A 112 13.22 -10.01 7.21
C ASN A 112 13.07 -11.01 6.05
N ILE A 113 14.17 -11.40 5.42
CA ILE A 113 14.20 -12.51 4.47
C ILE A 113 14.42 -13.81 5.26
N LEU A 114 13.55 -14.78 5.08
CA LEU A 114 13.72 -16.12 5.63
C LEU A 114 14.73 -16.89 4.77
N THR A 115 15.64 -17.65 5.40
CA THR A 115 16.71 -18.40 4.73
C THR A 115 16.22 -19.45 3.73
N THR A 116 14.96 -19.87 3.82
CA THR A 116 14.33 -20.86 2.93
C THR A 116 13.60 -20.23 1.74
N GLU A 117 13.44 -18.90 1.70
CA GLU A 117 12.74 -18.20 0.63
C GLU A 117 13.70 -17.76 -0.49
N ASP A 118 13.18 -17.65 -1.72
CA ASP A 118 13.92 -17.08 -2.85
C ASP A 118 14.11 -15.58 -2.63
N TRP A 119 15.30 -15.21 -2.15
CA TRP A 119 15.66 -13.83 -1.86
C TRP A 119 15.59 -12.94 -3.10
N ALA A 120 15.85 -13.48 -4.29
CA ALA A 120 15.84 -12.72 -5.54
C ALA A 120 14.42 -12.27 -5.88
N ASP A 121 13.44 -13.16 -5.69
CA ASP A 121 12.02 -12.85 -5.88
C ASP A 121 11.53 -11.78 -4.88
N LYS A 122 11.91 -11.89 -3.61
CA LYS A 122 11.56 -10.89 -2.59
C LYS A 122 12.21 -9.54 -2.90
N CYS A 123 13.46 -9.55 -3.32
CA CYS A 123 14.17 -8.34 -3.72
C CYS A 123 13.49 -7.62 -4.89
N ALA A 124 13.09 -8.36 -5.92
CA ALA A 124 12.43 -7.78 -7.09
C ALA A 124 11.02 -7.22 -6.81
N LYS A 125 10.30 -7.80 -5.84
CA LYS A 125 8.90 -7.44 -5.54
C LYS A 125 8.71 -6.44 -4.40
N THR A 126 9.76 -6.16 -3.64
CA THR A 126 9.65 -5.25 -2.49
C THR A 126 9.83 -3.81 -2.96
N ALA A 127 8.81 -2.98 -2.73
CA ALA A 127 8.86 -1.56 -3.07
C ALA A 127 9.57 -0.74 -1.98
N ILE A 128 10.27 0.33 -2.38
CA ILE A 128 10.94 1.30 -1.49
C ILE A 128 10.48 2.72 -1.80
N GLU A 129 10.55 3.61 -0.83
CA GLU A 129 10.40 5.05 -1.04
C GLU A 129 11.78 5.72 -1.00
N ILE A 130 12.14 6.43 -2.08
CA ILE A 130 13.38 7.21 -2.16
C ILE A 130 13.03 8.65 -2.50
N LYS A 131 13.35 9.58 -1.59
CA LYS A 131 13.05 11.01 -1.72
C LYS A 131 11.57 11.29 -2.05
N GLY A 132 10.65 10.64 -1.33
CA GLY A 132 9.20 10.88 -1.50
C GLY A 132 8.57 10.22 -2.73
N ARG A 133 9.30 9.39 -3.49
CA ARG A 133 8.75 8.65 -4.62
C ARG A 133 8.93 7.15 -4.44
N THR A 134 7.88 6.40 -4.73
CA THR A 134 7.87 4.93 -4.63
C THR A 134 8.50 4.29 -5.85
N HIS A 135 9.47 3.42 -5.63
CA HIS A 135 10.05 2.52 -6.63
C HIS A 135 9.51 1.12 -6.39
N ALA A 136 8.86 0.56 -7.41
CA ALA A 136 8.25 -0.77 -7.31
C ALA A 136 9.29 -1.90 -7.18
N SER A 137 10.45 -1.74 -7.82
CA SER A 137 11.52 -2.73 -7.84
C SER A 137 12.90 -2.04 -7.95
N PRO A 138 13.96 -2.66 -7.42
CA PRO A 138 15.33 -2.25 -7.72
C PRO A 138 15.71 -2.50 -9.18
N LEU A 139 16.74 -1.81 -9.65
CA LEU A 139 17.40 -2.07 -10.92
C LEU A 139 18.15 -3.40 -10.89
N ARG A 140 18.83 -3.68 -9.76
CA ARG A 140 19.56 -4.92 -9.51
C ARG A 140 19.56 -5.26 -8.03
N CYS A 141 19.74 -6.55 -7.75
CA CYS A 141 19.83 -7.13 -6.42
C CYS A 141 21.16 -7.87 -6.31
N GLU A 142 21.87 -7.68 -5.19
CA GLU A 142 23.13 -8.38 -4.92
C GLU A 142 23.10 -9.01 -3.54
N ASP A 143 23.59 -10.24 -3.45
CA ASP A 143 23.82 -10.93 -2.19
C ASP A 143 25.27 -10.70 -1.76
N HIS A 144 25.44 -9.98 -0.65
CA HIS A 144 26.74 -9.70 -0.04
C HIS A 144 27.11 -10.72 1.05
N GLY A 145 26.39 -11.85 1.11
CA GLY A 145 26.63 -12.95 2.03
C GLY A 145 25.93 -12.80 3.38
N SER A 146 26.24 -13.71 4.30
CA SER A 146 25.51 -13.91 5.56
C SER A 146 25.46 -12.68 6.47
N ASP A 147 26.53 -11.89 6.49
CA ASP A 147 26.68 -10.76 7.42
C ASP A 147 26.09 -9.46 6.83
N GLU A 148 26.37 -9.20 5.55
CA GLU A 148 25.93 -7.98 4.87
C GLU A 148 24.53 -8.10 4.25
N GLY A 149 24.08 -9.31 3.92
CA GLY A 149 22.76 -9.61 3.42
C GLY A 149 22.51 -9.15 1.98
N ILE A 150 21.23 -9.04 1.62
CA ILE A 150 20.80 -8.67 0.27
C ILE A 150 20.67 -7.16 0.15
N HIS A 151 21.23 -6.59 -0.92
CA HIS A 151 21.13 -5.17 -1.25
C HIS A 151 20.41 -4.97 -2.57
N GLY A 152 19.50 -4.00 -2.62
CA GLY A 152 18.89 -3.51 -3.85
C GLY A 152 19.56 -2.22 -4.29
N TYR A 153 19.61 -1.97 -5.59
CA TYR A 153 20.20 -0.75 -6.16
C TYR A 153 19.21 -0.03 -7.07
N TRP A 154 19.15 1.30 -6.99
CA TRP A 154 18.27 2.16 -7.77
C TRP A 154 19.03 3.30 -8.42
N LEU A 155 18.68 3.62 -9.67
CA LEU A 155 19.11 4.84 -10.34
C LEU A 155 18.04 5.91 -10.18
N VAL A 156 18.34 6.93 -9.37
CA VAL A 156 17.45 8.06 -9.10
C VAL A 156 17.83 9.21 -10.02
N LYS A 157 16.87 9.64 -10.86
CA LYS A 157 17.06 10.67 -11.90
C LYS A 157 16.33 11.98 -11.59
N TYR A 158 16.06 12.25 -10.32
CA TYR A 158 15.23 13.36 -9.89
C TYR A 158 15.72 13.92 -8.57
N ASP A 159 15.54 15.22 -8.37
CA ASP A 159 15.86 15.91 -7.12
C ASP A 159 17.33 15.68 -6.68
N GLU A 160 18.25 15.57 -7.65
CA GLU A 160 19.71 15.40 -7.50
C GLU A 160 20.47 16.65 -7.98
N LEU A 161 20.23 17.80 -7.35
CA LEU A 161 20.84 19.09 -7.73
C LEU A 161 22.38 19.05 -7.76
N GLU A 162 23.01 18.25 -6.89
CA GLU A 162 24.46 18.04 -6.88
C GLU A 162 24.97 17.36 -8.15
N CYS A 163 24.10 16.61 -8.86
CA CYS A 163 24.39 15.92 -10.10
C CYS A 163 23.92 16.67 -11.34
N GLU A 164 23.61 17.96 -11.20
CA GLU A 164 23.26 18.86 -12.30
C GLU A 164 24.46 19.79 -12.58
N PRO A 165 25.46 19.31 -13.33
CA PRO A 165 26.51 20.19 -13.83
C PRO A 165 25.90 21.23 -14.78
N ALA A 166 26.60 22.35 -14.91
CA ALA A 166 26.13 23.48 -15.69
C ALA A 166 27.16 23.90 -16.73
N TRP A 167 26.67 24.31 -17.90
CA TRP A 167 27.48 24.97 -18.91
C TRP A 167 27.66 26.44 -18.54
N GLU A 168 28.89 26.93 -18.62
CA GLU A 168 29.20 28.33 -18.33
C GLU A 168 28.89 29.25 -19.52
N LYS A 169 29.89 29.97 -20.01
CA LYS A 169 29.78 30.88 -21.15
C LYS A 169 29.99 30.10 -22.43
N PHE A 170 29.09 30.32 -23.38
CA PHE A 170 29.23 29.78 -24.72
C PHE A 170 30.17 30.65 -25.55
N TRP A 171 31.10 29.98 -26.22
CA TRP A 171 31.99 30.62 -27.17
C TRP A 171 31.68 30.16 -28.58
N ARG A 172 31.45 31.14 -29.45
CA ARG A 172 31.37 30.92 -30.89
C ARG A 172 32.78 30.69 -31.42
N GLY A 173 33.00 29.52 -32.00
CA GLY A 173 34.21 29.16 -32.73
C GLY A 173 34.10 29.53 -34.21
N ASP A 174 35.05 29.02 -34.97
CA ASP A 174 35.17 29.25 -36.41
C ASP A 174 34.37 28.20 -37.22
N CYS A 175 34.35 28.36 -38.54
CA CYS A 175 33.66 27.49 -39.50
C CYS A 175 34.61 26.41 -40.07
N ASP A 176 35.66 26.04 -39.34
CA ASP A 176 36.79 25.27 -39.83
C ASP A 176 36.65 23.75 -39.64
N HIS A 177 35.70 23.31 -38.79
CA HIS A 177 35.56 21.91 -38.45
C HIS A 177 34.66 21.10 -39.38
N LEU A 178 33.53 21.68 -39.79
CA LEU A 178 32.51 21.00 -40.59
C LEU A 178 31.87 22.01 -41.55
N PRO A 179 31.89 21.76 -42.88
CA PRO A 179 31.30 22.66 -43.87
C PRO A 179 29.85 23.01 -43.54
N GLY A 180 29.47 24.28 -43.67
CA GLY A 180 28.12 24.77 -43.35
C GLY A 180 27.80 24.85 -41.86
N HIS A 181 28.76 24.57 -40.96
CA HIS A 181 28.52 24.56 -39.51
C HIS A 181 29.48 25.45 -38.73
N ARG A 182 28.95 26.05 -37.67
CA ARG A 182 29.66 26.86 -36.69
C ARG A 182 29.91 26.02 -35.45
N ARG A 183 31.16 25.96 -34.97
CA ARG A 183 31.47 25.34 -33.68
C ARG A 183 31.03 26.23 -32.52
N TRP A 184 30.44 25.63 -31.49
CA TRP A 184 30.18 26.23 -30.20
C TRP A 184 30.87 25.41 -29.11
N GLU A 185 31.47 26.08 -28.14
CA GLU A 185 32.17 25.44 -27.03
C GLU A 185 31.71 26.04 -25.69
N SER A 186 31.72 25.26 -24.62
CA SER A 186 31.47 25.73 -23.25
C SER A 186 32.16 24.84 -22.22
N LEU A 187 32.63 25.43 -21.13
CA LEU A 187 33.17 24.70 -19.98
C LEU A 187 32.04 24.11 -19.15
N LEU A 188 32.26 22.90 -18.66
CA LEU A 188 31.38 22.24 -17.69
C LEU A 188 31.82 22.57 -16.26
N TRP A 189 30.86 23.01 -15.44
CA TRP A 189 31.04 23.34 -14.03
C TRP A 189 30.20 22.45 -13.12
N ASN A 190 30.41 22.58 -11.81
CA ASN A 190 29.73 21.81 -10.76
C ASN A 190 30.03 20.30 -10.87
N ILE A 191 31.34 20.00 -11.00
CA ILE A 191 31.89 18.65 -11.04
C ILE A 191 32.56 18.36 -9.70
N HIS A 192 32.27 17.21 -9.10
CA HIS A 192 32.78 16.79 -7.80
C HIS A 192 33.92 15.77 -7.92
N PRO A 193 34.79 15.66 -6.91
CA PRO A 193 35.79 14.60 -6.86
C PRO A 193 35.16 13.20 -6.94
N GLY A 194 35.64 12.38 -7.87
CA GLY A 194 35.16 11.00 -8.06
C GLY A 194 34.01 10.85 -9.04
N ASP A 195 33.47 11.94 -9.59
CA ASP A 195 32.48 11.90 -10.66
C ASP A 195 33.03 11.28 -11.95
N ASP A 196 32.16 10.62 -12.70
CA ASP A 196 32.44 10.30 -14.09
C ASP A 196 32.24 11.55 -14.94
N VAL A 197 33.27 12.39 -14.97
CA VAL A 197 33.20 13.70 -15.60
C VAL A 197 32.95 13.62 -17.11
N TYR A 198 33.41 12.54 -17.75
CA TYR A 198 33.13 12.30 -19.17
C TYR A 198 31.64 12.06 -19.38
N GLU A 199 31.03 11.18 -18.57
CA GLU A 199 29.60 10.89 -18.66
C GLU A 199 28.74 12.09 -18.27
N LEU A 200 29.13 12.86 -17.25
CA LEU A 200 28.48 14.13 -16.92
C LEU A 200 28.54 15.09 -18.12
N CYS A 201 29.73 15.34 -18.67
CA CYS A 201 29.88 16.21 -19.83
C CYS A 201 29.00 15.76 -21.01
N ARG A 202 28.99 14.45 -21.31
CA ARG A 202 28.25 13.90 -22.44
C ARG A 202 26.75 14.00 -22.25
N SER A 203 26.24 13.84 -21.02
CA SER A 203 24.81 13.75 -20.71
C SER A 203 24.19 15.07 -20.28
N THR A 204 24.98 16.12 -20.04
CA THR A 204 24.47 17.44 -19.63
C THR A 204 23.79 18.13 -20.81
N PRO A 205 22.46 18.35 -20.76
CA PRO A 205 21.75 18.98 -21.86
C PRO A 205 22.14 20.45 -21.98
N VAL A 206 21.95 21.02 -23.17
CA VAL A 206 22.20 22.43 -23.42
C VAL A 206 21.19 23.02 -24.38
N THR A 207 20.86 24.29 -24.16
CA THR A 207 20.23 25.15 -25.17
C THR A 207 21.22 26.25 -25.52
N LEU A 208 21.72 26.25 -26.75
CA LEU A 208 22.69 27.25 -27.21
C LEU A 208 22.02 28.62 -27.38
N PRO A 209 22.80 29.72 -27.42
CA PRO A 209 22.27 31.07 -27.67
C PRO A 209 21.49 31.21 -28.99
N THR A 210 21.72 30.31 -29.95
CA THR A 210 20.99 30.23 -31.22
C THR A 210 19.62 29.57 -31.10
N GLY A 211 19.24 29.08 -29.91
CA GLY A 211 17.98 28.37 -29.65
C GLY A 211 18.03 26.86 -29.91
N HIS A 212 19.16 26.32 -30.41
CA HIS A 212 19.30 24.89 -30.66
C HIS A 212 19.48 24.11 -29.36
N TYR A 213 18.69 23.06 -29.19
CA TYR A 213 18.78 22.14 -28.06
C TYR A 213 19.63 20.91 -28.41
N PHE A 214 20.51 20.52 -27.50
CA PHE A 214 21.27 19.27 -27.58
C PHE A 214 21.10 18.48 -26.28
N ALA A 215 20.74 17.21 -26.42
CA ALA A 215 20.70 16.28 -25.29
C ALA A 215 22.08 15.77 -24.88
N THR A 216 23.08 15.92 -25.76
CA THR A 216 24.45 15.45 -25.52
C THR A 216 25.50 16.42 -26.04
N ALA A 217 26.72 16.28 -25.53
CA ALA A 217 27.89 17.05 -25.98
C ALA A 217 29.01 16.13 -26.47
N LYS A 218 29.82 16.63 -27.42
CA LYS A 218 31.15 16.06 -27.68
C LYS A 218 32.10 16.61 -26.62
N CYS A 219 32.77 15.73 -25.88
CA CYS A 219 33.53 16.10 -24.70
C CYS A 219 35.04 15.99 -24.91
N GLU A 220 35.78 16.98 -24.42
CA GLU A 220 37.23 17.03 -24.46
C GLU A 220 37.80 17.43 -23.09
N ASP A 221 38.75 16.66 -22.58
CA ASP A 221 39.49 17.02 -21.37
C ASP A 221 40.67 17.94 -21.74
N ARG A 222 40.61 19.21 -21.34
CA ARG A 222 41.69 20.18 -21.56
C ARG A 222 42.61 20.37 -20.35
N ARG A 223 42.47 19.56 -19.29
CA ARG A 223 43.30 19.70 -18.08
C ARG A 223 44.78 19.39 -18.32
N ALA A 224 45.11 18.59 -19.34
CA ALA A 224 46.47 18.19 -19.69
C ALA A 224 47.08 18.96 -20.89
N SER A 225 46.34 19.92 -21.49
CA SER A 225 46.85 20.66 -22.64
C SER A 225 47.99 21.60 -22.21
N SER A 226 49.23 21.28 -22.61
CA SER A 226 50.39 22.18 -22.49
C SER A 226 50.34 23.36 -23.46
N ASN A 227 49.41 23.33 -24.42
CA ASN A 227 49.20 24.42 -25.37
C ASN A 227 48.25 25.44 -24.76
N SER A 228 48.85 26.48 -24.15
CA SER A 228 48.23 27.75 -23.83
C SER A 228 47.90 28.49 -25.12
N GLY A 229 46.88 28.02 -25.83
CA GLY A 229 46.19 28.85 -26.83
C GLY A 229 45.59 30.09 -26.15
N PRO A 230 45.13 31.10 -26.91
CA PRO A 230 44.62 32.38 -26.37
C PRO A 230 43.38 32.26 -25.46
N ARG A 231 42.90 31.04 -25.19
CA ARG A 231 41.80 30.67 -24.30
C ARG A 231 42.33 29.63 -23.32
N ASP A 232 43.01 30.11 -22.27
CA ASP A 232 43.78 29.31 -21.29
C ASP A 232 42.84 28.63 -20.26
N TRP A 233 41.88 27.84 -20.77
CA TRP A 233 40.83 27.23 -19.96
C TRP A 233 41.17 25.79 -19.64
N ARG A 234 41.28 25.51 -18.34
CA ARG A 234 41.49 24.16 -17.80
C ARG A 234 40.16 23.60 -17.33
N GLY A 235 39.78 22.43 -17.83
CA GLY A 235 38.54 21.77 -17.47
C GLY A 235 38.01 20.85 -18.57
N TRP A 236 36.76 20.41 -18.40
CA TRP A 236 36.04 19.66 -19.42
C TRP A 236 35.27 20.60 -20.32
N LEU A 237 35.43 20.40 -21.63
CA LEU A 237 34.85 21.23 -22.66
C LEU A 237 33.80 20.44 -23.44
N GLY A 238 32.58 20.97 -23.49
CA GLY A 238 31.54 20.51 -24.41
C GLY A 238 31.66 21.24 -25.74
N LYS A 239 31.46 20.51 -26.84
CA LYS A 239 31.48 21.03 -28.22
C LYS A 239 30.23 20.62 -28.98
N TRP A 240 29.71 21.56 -29.77
CA TRP A 240 28.55 21.37 -30.64
C TRP A 240 28.80 22.03 -31.99
N ASP A 241 28.45 21.36 -33.07
CA ASP A 241 28.55 21.91 -34.44
C ASP A 241 27.13 22.23 -34.90
N VAL A 242 26.84 23.51 -35.19
CA VAL A 242 25.48 24.00 -35.48
C VAL A 242 25.43 24.53 -36.91
N PRO A 243 24.40 24.18 -37.72
CA PRO A 243 24.25 24.75 -39.05
C PRO A 243 24.24 26.28 -39.01
N ASP A 244 25.04 26.90 -39.87
CA ASP A 244 25.17 28.37 -39.94
C ASP A 244 25.44 28.79 -41.38
N SER A 245 24.51 29.56 -41.96
CA SER A 245 24.59 30.01 -43.36
C SER A 245 25.73 31.00 -43.63
N THR A 246 26.42 31.49 -42.59
CA THR A 246 27.64 32.29 -42.74
C THR A 246 28.89 31.42 -42.90
N CYS A 247 28.79 30.11 -42.69
CA CYS A 247 29.86 29.13 -42.87
C CYS A 247 29.80 28.48 -44.26
N ASN A 248 29.73 29.29 -45.31
CA ASN A 248 29.85 28.78 -46.68
C ASN A 248 31.34 28.78 -47.05
N ASP A 249 31.83 27.63 -47.51
CA ASP A 249 33.17 27.46 -48.07
C ASP A 249 33.40 28.40 -49.27
#